data_AF-I1MK05-F1
#
_entry.id   AF-I1MK05-F1
#
_cell.length_a   1.000
_cell.length_b   1.000
_cell.length_c   1.000
_cell.angle_alpha   90.00
_cell.angle_beta   90.00
_cell.angle_gamma   90.00
#
_symmetry.space_group_name_H-M   'P 1'
#
loop_
_entity.id
_entity.type
_entity.pdbx_description
1 polymer ?
#
loop_
_entity_poly.entity_id
_entity_poly.type
_entity_poly.pdbx_seq_one_letter_code
_entity_poly.pdbx_strand_id
1 'polypeptide(L)'
;MFLHIVFLLSLLSSTSHATVQDFCVADLKGADTPSGYPCKPPANVTSDDFVYTGLAEAANVTNIINAAVTPAFVAQFPGLNGLDLSAARLDLGPGGVIPLHTHPGANELLIVLQGHILAGFISSGNIVYQKVLKKGELMVFPQGLLHFQIAVAISPLLW
;
A
#
# COMPACT_ATOMS: atom_id res chain seq x y z
N MET A 1 -36.51 52.24 -11.52
CA MET A 1 -35.57 52.03 -10.40
C MET A 1 -34.85 50.72 -10.65
N PHE A 2 -33.61 50.77 -11.14
CA PHE A 2 -32.85 49.57 -11.53
C PHE A 2 -31.98 49.11 -10.35
N LEU A 3 -32.34 47.97 -9.76
CA LEU A 3 -31.59 47.34 -8.67
C LEU A 3 -30.32 46.70 -9.25
N HIS A 4 -29.17 47.29 -8.95
CA HIS A 4 -27.86 46.73 -9.32
C HIS A 4 -27.41 45.80 -8.20
N ILE A 5 -27.47 44.49 -8.45
CA ILE A 5 -26.92 43.48 -7.54
C ILE A 5 -25.44 43.32 -7.87
N VAL A 6 -24.58 43.88 -7.01
CA VAL A 6 -23.13 43.65 -7.07
C VAL A 6 -22.85 42.31 -6.39
N PHE A 7 -22.58 41.28 -7.18
CA PHE A 7 -22.12 39.99 -6.68
C PHE A 7 -20.64 40.12 -6.31
N LEU A 8 -20.35 40.36 -5.02
CA LEU A 8 -18.98 40.33 -4.52
C LEU A 8 -18.51 38.87 -4.51
N LEU A 9 -17.83 38.44 -5.57
CA LEU A 9 -17.19 37.14 -5.63
C LEU A 9 -15.96 37.19 -4.71
N SER A 10 -16.13 36.80 -3.45
CA SER A 10 -15.04 36.59 -2.50
C SER A 10 -14.18 35.43 -3.01
N LEU A 11 -13.16 35.70 -3.83
CA LEU A 11 -12.10 34.75 -4.09
C LEU A 11 -11.31 34.54 -2.79
N LEU A 12 -11.77 33.58 -1.98
CA LEU A 12 -10.94 32.93 -0.97
C LEU A 12 -9.81 32.24 -1.75
N SER A 13 -8.73 32.98 -1.94
CA SER A 13 -7.49 32.47 -2.48
C SER A 13 -6.85 31.65 -1.37
N SER A 14 -7.24 30.39 -1.27
CA SER A 14 -6.52 29.40 -0.47
C SER A 14 -5.15 29.22 -1.14
N THR A 15 -4.16 30.02 -0.74
CA THR A 15 -2.77 29.66 -0.99
C THR A 15 -2.49 28.46 -0.09
N SER A 16 -2.87 27.28 -0.57
CA SER A 16 -2.20 26.05 -0.19
C SER A 16 -0.73 26.33 -0.43
N HIS A 17 -0.02 26.73 0.62
CA HIS A 17 1.41 26.57 0.69
C HIS A 17 1.59 25.06 0.69
N ALA A 18 1.50 24.46 -0.51
CA ALA A 18 2.10 23.18 -0.77
C ALA A 18 3.57 23.46 -0.54
N THR A 19 4.00 23.28 0.71
CA THR A 19 5.41 23.26 1.06
C THR A 19 5.98 22.18 0.18
N VAL A 20 6.69 22.59 -0.88
CA VAL A 20 7.47 21.68 -1.74
C VAL A 20 8.66 21.24 -0.89
N GLN A 21 8.37 20.43 0.12
CA GLN A 21 9.35 19.82 0.99
C GLN A 21 9.63 18.45 0.39
N ASP A 22 10.90 18.14 0.16
CA ASP A 22 11.30 16.91 -0.51
C ASP A 22 10.78 15.65 0.20
N PHE A 23 10.70 15.71 1.54
CA PHE A 23 10.23 14.62 2.40
C PHE A 23 9.75 15.13 3.77
N CYS A 24 8.93 14.31 4.44
CA CYS A 24 8.48 14.54 5.81
C CYS A 24 8.56 13.21 6.59
N VAL A 25 9.73 12.85 7.13
CA VAL A 25 9.87 11.64 7.96
C VAL A 25 8.91 11.75 9.16
N ALA A 26 8.02 10.78 9.35
CA ALA A 26 7.02 10.84 10.42
C ALA A 26 7.66 10.91 11.81
N ASP A 27 7.19 11.85 12.64
CA ASP A 27 7.32 11.78 14.08
C ASP A 27 6.15 10.96 14.65
N LEU A 28 6.40 9.67 14.87
CA LEU A 28 5.42 8.73 15.40
C LEU A 28 5.00 9.03 16.85
N LYS A 29 5.64 9.99 17.54
CA LYS A 29 5.16 10.48 18.86
C LYS A 29 4.00 11.47 18.72
N GLY A 30 3.85 12.07 17.55
CA GLY A 30 2.75 12.97 17.23
C GLY A 30 1.46 12.23 16.91
N ALA A 31 0.37 12.99 16.78
CA ALA A 31 -0.91 12.44 16.34
C ALA A 31 -0.88 12.15 14.83
N ASP A 32 -1.48 11.02 14.45
CA ASP A 32 -1.84 10.75 13.06
C ASP A 32 -3.01 11.65 12.65
N THR A 33 -2.97 12.18 11.43
CA THR A 33 -3.97 13.10 10.88
C THR A 33 -4.40 12.62 9.49
N PRO A 34 -5.48 13.17 8.90
CA PRO A 34 -5.85 12.85 7.52
C PRO A 34 -4.73 13.12 6.48
N SER A 35 -3.74 13.94 6.83
CA SER A 35 -2.56 14.23 5.98
C SER A 35 -1.31 13.45 6.40
N GLY A 36 -1.44 12.46 7.30
CA GLY A 36 -0.34 11.71 7.91
C GLY A 36 0.17 12.33 9.20
N TYR A 37 1.41 12.00 9.56
CA TYR A 37 2.05 12.42 10.80
C TYR A 37 2.78 13.77 10.66
N PRO A 38 2.96 14.51 11.77
CA PRO A 38 3.91 15.63 11.80
C PRO A 38 5.33 15.16 11.47
N CYS A 39 6.16 16.04 10.91
CA CYS A 39 7.52 15.69 10.52
C CYS A 39 8.49 15.75 11.70
N LYS A 40 9.44 14.81 11.73
CA LYS A 40 10.67 14.90 12.53
C LYS A 40 11.47 16.17 12.16
N PRO A 41 12.15 16.84 13.12
CA PRO A 41 13.01 17.99 12.80
C PRO A 41 14.11 17.62 11.79
N PRO A 42 14.39 18.44 10.76
CA PRO A 42 15.38 18.13 9.73
C PRO A 42 16.77 17.80 10.28
N ALA A 43 17.17 18.44 11.39
CA ALA A 43 18.44 18.21 12.07
C ALA A 43 18.60 16.77 12.62
N ASN A 44 17.49 16.04 12.80
CA ASN A 44 17.50 14.67 13.31
C ASN A 44 17.30 13.64 12.18
N VAL A 45 17.10 14.07 10.94
CA VAL A 45 16.91 13.17 9.79
C VAL A 45 18.27 12.65 9.32
N THR A 46 18.34 11.36 9.04
CA THR A 46 19.54 10.67 8.56
C THR A 46 19.19 9.74 7.39
N SER A 47 20.21 9.16 6.73
CA SER A 47 20.00 8.15 5.68
C SER A 47 19.19 6.95 6.17
N ASP A 48 19.30 6.61 7.46
CA ASP A 48 18.65 5.45 8.04
C ASP A 48 17.13 5.63 8.12
N ASP A 49 16.63 6.87 8.13
CA ASP A 49 15.19 7.16 8.08
C ASP A 49 14.56 6.81 6.72
N PHE A 50 15.38 6.54 5.70
CA PHE A 50 14.97 6.19 4.33
C PHE A 50 15.24 4.73 3.96
N VAL A 51 15.66 3.90 4.91
CA VAL A 51 15.95 2.47 4.69
C VAL A 51 15.13 1.63 5.67
N TYR A 52 14.38 0.65 5.14
CA TYR A 52 13.65 -0.30 5.95
C TYR A 52 14.13 -1.73 5.67
N THR A 53 14.63 -2.39 6.71
CA THR A 53 15.18 -3.75 6.63
C THR A 53 14.19 -4.82 7.09
N GLY A 54 13.03 -4.43 7.63
CA GLY A 54 12.05 -5.36 8.20
C GLY A 54 11.43 -6.35 7.20
N LEU A 55 11.60 -6.14 5.89
CA LEU A 55 11.15 -7.06 4.84
C LEU A 55 12.20 -8.12 4.45
N ALA A 56 13.42 -8.06 5.01
CA ALA A 56 14.52 -8.93 4.60
C ALA A 56 14.26 -10.42 4.90
N GLU A 57 13.61 -10.71 6.03
CA GLU A 57 13.40 -12.06 6.53
C GLU A 57 11.97 -12.56 6.28
N ALA A 58 11.84 -13.88 6.10
CA ALA A 58 10.54 -14.52 5.98
C ALA A 58 9.82 -14.56 7.33
N ALA A 59 8.52 -14.29 7.33
CA ALA A 59 7.69 -14.41 8.51
C ALA A 59 7.24 -15.86 8.78
N ASN A 60 6.88 -16.15 10.04
CA ASN A 60 6.34 -17.46 10.43
C ASN A 60 4.90 -17.63 9.93
N VAL A 61 4.68 -18.64 9.09
CA VAL A 61 3.38 -18.96 8.48
C VAL A 61 2.58 -20.02 9.24
N THR A 62 3.01 -20.44 10.44
CA THR A 62 2.33 -21.46 11.25
C THR A 62 1.08 -20.87 11.91
N ASN A 63 0.01 -20.74 11.13
CA ASN A 63 -1.27 -20.18 11.56
C ASN A 63 -2.40 -20.71 10.66
N ILE A 64 -3.65 -20.32 10.97
CA ILE A 64 -4.85 -20.85 10.31
C ILE A 64 -4.96 -20.54 8.81
N ILE A 65 -4.29 -19.48 8.32
CA ILE A 65 -4.29 -19.11 6.90
C ILE A 65 -3.02 -19.56 6.18
N ASN A 66 -2.07 -20.18 6.90
CA ASN A 66 -0.77 -20.61 6.42
C ASN A 66 -0.01 -19.51 5.65
N ALA A 67 -0.13 -18.27 6.12
CA ALA A 67 0.43 -17.08 5.47
C ALA A 67 0.75 -15.99 6.49
N ALA A 68 1.62 -15.05 6.12
CA ALA A 68 1.96 -13.90 6.91
C ALA A 68 2.17 -12.66 6.02
N VAL A 69 1.77 -11.50 6.54
CA VAL A 69 1.98 -10.20 5.90
C VAL A 69 2.88 -9.38 6.83
N THR A 70 4.06 -9.01 6.34
CA THR A 70 5.01 -8.13 7.05
C THR A 70 4.91 -6.73 6.46
N PRO A 71 4.33 -5.75 7.18
CA PRO A 71 4.13 -4.41 6.65
C PRO A 71 5.39 -3.55 6.70
N ALA A 72 5.50 -2.67 5.73
CA ALA A 72 6.33 -1.47 5.71
C ALA A 72 5.41 -0.27 5.42
N PHE A 73 4.55 0.04 6.39
CA PHE A 73 3.69 1.23 6.37
C PHE A 73 4.34 2.34 7.20
N VAL A 74 3.77 3.54 7.22
CA VAL A 74 4.34 4.68 7.97
C VAL A 74 4.67 4.37 9.43
N ALA A 75 3.86 3.51 10.09
CA ALA A 75 4.09 3.10 11.47
C ALA A 75 5.35 2.22 11.67
N GLN A 76 5.80 1.49 10.64
CA GLN A 76 7.03 0.70 10.66
C GLN A 76 8.19 1.40 9.94
N PHE A 77 7.87 2.18 8.90
CA PHE A 77 8.80 2.88 8.05
C PHE A 77 8.41 4.36 7.92
N PRO A 78 8.78 5.21 8.90
CA PRO A 78 8.43 6.63 8.97
C PRO A 78 8.80 7.47 7.75
N GLY A 79 9.81 7.05 6.98
CA GLY A 79 10.24 7.73 5.76
C GLY A 79 9.18 7.76 4.66
N LEU A 80 8.14 6.93 4.73
CA LEU A 80 7.03 6.89 3.75
C LEU A 80 5.99 8.00 3.93
N ASN A 81 6.04 8.74 5.04
CA ASN A 81 5.02 9.72 5.37
C ASN A 81 4.94 10.84 4.33
N GLY A 82 3.74 11.05 3.80
CA GLY A 82 3.47 12.02 2.74
C GLY A 82 3.95 11.63 1.34
N LEU A 83 4.47 10.42 1.12
CA LEU A 83 4.98 9.98 -0.19
C LEU A 83 3.98 9.14 -1.00
N ASP A 84 2.79 8.87 -0.47
CA ASP A 84 1.77 8.01 -1.09
C ASP A 84 2.29 6.61 -1.49
N LEU A 85 3.25 6.10 -0.73
CA LEU A 85 3.87 4.79 -0.91
C LEU A 85 3.75 3.92 0.33
N SER A 86 3.67 2.62 0.09
CA SER A 86 3.79 1.60 1.11
C SER A 86 4.38 0.34 0.49
N ALA A 87 4.90 -0.55 1.33
CA ALA A 87 5.31 -1.87 0.90
C ALA A 87 4.86 -2.93 1.92
N ALA A 88 4.79 -4.17 1.48
CA ALA A 88 4.61 -5.31 2.36
C ALA A 88 5.30 -6.52 1.74
N ARG A 89 5.73 -7.45 2.60
CA ARG A 89 6.18 -8.78 2.20
C ARG A 89 5.11 -9.79 2.56
N LEU A 90 4.80 -10.67 1.61
CA LEU A 90 3.88 -11.78 1.80
C LEU A 90 4.70 -13.08 1.80
N ASP A 91 4.63 -13.84 2.88
CA ASP A 91 5.16 -15.21 2.95
C ASP A 91 3.98 -16.18 3.07
N LEU A 92 3.89 -17.15 2.16
CA LEU A 92 2.81 -18.12 2.12
C LEU A 92 3.38 -19.54 2.10
N GLY A 93 2.92 -20.38 3.03
CA GLY A 93 3.18 -21.82 2.99
C GLY A 93 2.33 -22.54 1.93
N PRO A 94 2.51 -23.85 1.74
CA PRO A 94 1.71 -24.62 0.78
C PRO A 94 0.19 -24.50 1.04
N GLY A 95 -0.57 -24.03 0.05
CA GLY A 95 -2.00 -23.78 0.20
C GLY A 95 -2.34 -22.58 1.09
N GLY A 96 -1.35 -21.78 1.49
CA GLY A 96 -1.56 -20.54 2.22
C GLY A 96 -2.37 -19.53 1.43
N VAL A 97 -3.11 -18.68 2.14
CA VAL A 97 -4.07 -17.76 1.55
C VAL A 97 -3.91 -16.39 2.18
N ILE A 98 -3.87 -15.36 1.34
CA ILE A 98 -4.26 -14.02 1.75
C ILE A 98 -5.74 -13.87 1.39
N PRO A 99 -6.64 -13.83 2.39
CA PRO A 99 -8.08 -13.85 2.15
C PRO A 99 -8.54 -12.64 1.35
N LEU A 100 -9.78 -12.70 0.86
CA LEU A 100 -10.36 -11.62 0.10
C LEU A 100 -10.40 -10.32 0.93
N HIS A 101 -9.75 -9.26 0.44
CA HIS A 101 -9.61 -7.98 1.13
C HIS A 101 -9.51 -6.82 0.14
N THR A 102 -9.41 -5.58 0.64
CA THR A 102 -9.34 -4.36 -0.18
C THR A 102 -8.45 -3.30 0.45
N HIS A 103 -7.96 -2.38 -0.38
CA HIS A 103 -7.23 -1.19 0.01
C HIS A 103 -7.99 0.06 -0.48
N PRO A 104 -8.77 0.74 0.39
CA PRO A 104 -9.61 1.86 -0.04
C PRO A 104 -8.84 3.04 -0.64
N GLY A 105 -7.61 3.25 -0.18
CA GLY A 105 -6.78 4.42 -0.52
C GLY A 105 -5.58 4.14 -1.44
N ALA A 106 -5.40 2.91 -1.93
CA ALA A 106 -4.20 2.57 -2.71
C ALA A 106 -4.47 1.51 -3.78
N ASN A 107 -3.78 1.65 -4.91
CA ASN A 107 -3.54 0.52 -5.83
C ASN A 107 -2.43 -0.35 -5.23
N GLU A 108 -2.41 -1.64 -5.58
CA GLU A 108 -1.32 -2.55 -5.22
C GLU A 108 -0.63 -3.10 -6.47
N LEU A 109 0.69 -3.23 -6.39
CA LEU A 109 1.48 -3.98 -7.35
C LEU A 109 2.12 -5.17 -6.62
N LEU A 110 1.70 -6.38 -6.97
CA LEU A 110 2.26 -7.62 -6.44
C LEU A 110 3.34 -8.12 -7.39
N ILE A 111 4.52 -8.44 -6.87
CA ILE A 111 5.59 -9.14 -7.59
C ILE A 111 5.95 -10.44 -6.89
N VAL A 112 6.05 -11.52 -7.67
CA VAL A 112 6.43 -12.83 -7.10
C VAL A 112 7.95 -12.94 -7.02
N LEU A 113 8.49 -13.01 -5.81
CA LEU A 113 9.94 -13.19 -5.59
C LEU A 113 10.37 -14.66 -5.65
N GLN A 114 9.48 -15.57 -5.23
CA GLN A 114 9.72 -17.02 -5.23
C GLN A 114 8.39 -17.78 -5.33
N GLY A 115 8.44 -18.99 -5.89
CA GLY A 115 7.29 -19.89 -5.94
C GLY A 115 6.25 -19.49 -6.99
N HIS A 116 5.01 -19.87 -6.71
CA HIS A 116 3.85 -19.66 -7.57
C HIS A 116 2.64 -19.27 -6.74
N ILE A 117 1.89 -18.29 -7.22
CA ILE A 117 0.72 -17.77 -6.52
C ILE A 117 -0.43 -17.59 -7.52
N LEU A 118 -1.60 -18.13 -7.20
CA LEU A 118 -2.83 -17.73 -7.87
C LEU A 118 -3.25 -16.40 -7.25
N ALA A 119 -3.24 -15.34 -8.04
CA ALA A 119 -3.67 -14.00 -7.62
C ALA A 119 -4.85 -13.55 -8.46
N GLY A 120 -5.77 -12.78 -7.86
CA GLY A 120 -6.91 -12.24 -8.59
C GLY A 120 -7.66 -11.13 -7.88
N PHE A 121 -8.43 -10.36 -8.64
CA PHE A 121 -9.35 -9.33 -8.15
C PHE A 121 -10.74 -9.45 -8.79
N ILE A 122 -11.72 -8.85 -8.13
CA ILE A 122 -13.11 -8.75 -8.60
C ILE A 122 -13.38 -7.30 -9.02
N SER A 123 -13.79 -7.11 -10.27
CA SER A 123 -14.20 -5.79 -10.76
C SER A 123 -15.56 -5.36 -10.21
N SER A 124 -15.89 -4.07 -10.32
CA SER A 124 -17.22 -3.55 -9.97
C SER A 124 -18.37 -4.17 -10.80
N GLY A 125 -18.05 -4.84 -11.91
CA GLY A 125 -18.99 -5.66 -12.69
C GLY A 125 -19.10 -7.11 -12.21
N ASN A 126 -18.55 -7.44 -11.05
CA ASN A 126 -18.48 -8.80 -10.48
C ASN A 126 -17.74 -9.81 -11.37
N ILE A 127 -16.81 -9.35 -12.21
CA ILE A 127 -15.97 -10.23 -13.03
C ILE A 127 -14.68 -10.52 -12.26
N VAL A 128 -14.34 -11.80 -12.15
CA VAL A 128 -13.08 -12.26 -11.53
C VAL A 128 -11.98 -12.29 -12.59
N TYR A 129 -10.91 -11.54 -12.34
CA TYR A 129 -9.67 -11.59 -13.12
C TYR A 129 -8.60 -12.25 -12.27
N GLN A 130 -8.12 -13.43 -12.70
CA GLN A 130 -7.12 -14.20 -11.93
C GLN A 130 -6.12 -14.91 -12.83
N LYS A 131 -4.90 -15.11 -12.31
CA LYS A 131 -3.81 -15.81 -13.00
C LYS A 131 -2.87 -16.45 -11.98
N VAL A 132 -2.31 -17.61 -12.35
CA VAL A 132 -1.14 -18.15 -11.64
C VAL A 132 0.09 -17.37 -12.11
N LEU A 133 0.68 -16.62 -11.18
CA LEU A 133 1.91 -15.86 -11.36
C LEU A 133 3.12 -16.70 -10.93
N LYS A 134 4.21 -16.57 -11.67
CA LYS A 134 5.51 -17.21 -11.41
C LYS A 134 6.53 -16.17 -10.94
N LYS A 135 7.66 -16.63 -10.41
CA LYS A 135 8.80 -15.77 -10.06
C LYS A 135 9.10 -14.74 -11.16
N GLY A 136 9.17 -13.47 -10.78
CA GLY A 136 9.45 -12.33 -11.64
C GLY A 136 8.23 -11.72 -12.34
N GLU A 137 7.07 -12.41 -12.31
CA GLU A 137 5.83 -11.86 -12.83
C GLU A 137 5.15 -10.95 -11.79
N LEU A 138 4.39 -9.98 -12.30
CA LEU A 138 3.66 -9.02 -11.49
C LEU A 138 2.18 -8.95 -11.86
N MET A 139 1.35 -8.50 -10.92
CA MET A 139 -0.06 -8.20 -11.13
C MET A 139 -0.42 -6.90 -10.42
N VAL A 140 -1.28 -6.11 -11.06
CA VAL A 140 -1.85 -4.90 -10.48
C VAL A 140 -3.22 -5.19 -9.90
N PHE A 141 -3.49 -4.64 -8.71
CA PHE A 141 -4.81 -4.60 -8.09
C PHE A 141 -5.30 -3.16 -8.04
N PRO A 142 -6.37 -2.81 -8.77
CA PRO A 142 -6.90 -1.45 -8.74
C PRO A 142 -7.44 -1.05 -7.37
N GLN A 143 -7.30 0.24 -7.04
CA GLN A 143 -7.72 0.83 -5.77
C GLN A 143 -9.15 0.46 -5.40
N GLY A 144 -9.33 0.02 -4.15
CA GLY A 144 -10.64 -0.28 -3.57
C GLY A 144 -11.26 -1.60 -4.03
N LEU A 145 -10.69 -2.31 -5.01
CA LEU A 145 -11.25 -3.59 -5.46
C LEU A 145 -10.88 -4.76 -4.53
N LEU A 146 -11.85 -5.66 -4.36
CA LEU A 146 -11.64 -6.91 -3.63
C LEU A 146 -10.65 -7.78 -4.38
N HIS A 147 -9.64 -8.31 -3.69
CA HIS A 147 -8.62 -9.16 -4.28
C HIS A 147 -8.07 -10.17 -3.27
N PHE A 148 -7.38 -11.19 -3.77
CA PHE A 148 -6.92 -12.33 -2.98
C PHE A 148 -5.67 -12.96 -3.60
N GLN A 149 -4.99 -13.77 -2.80
CA GLN A 149 -3.84 -14.55 -3.23
C GLN A 149 -3.84 -15.94 -2.58
N ILE A 150 -3.45 -16.97 -3.33
CA ILE A 150 -3.37 -18.37 -2.86
C ILE A 150 -2.04 -18.96 -3.33
N ALA A 151 -1.24 -19.49 -2.41
CA ALA A 151 -0.04 -20.25 -2.77
C ALA A 151 -0.45 -21.58 -3.40
N VAL A 152 -0.01 -21.80 -4.65
CA VAL A 152 -0.32 -23.02 -5.40
C VAL A 152 0.88 -23.95 -5.44
N ALA A 153 0.66 -25.21 -5.06
CA ALA A 153 1.62 -26.27 -5.35
C ALA A 153 1.49 -26.63 -6.84
N ILE A 154 2.58 -26.52 -7.60
CA ILE A 154 2.59 -27.10 -8.94
C ILE A 154 2.70 -28.61 -8.78
N SER A 155 1.61 -29.32 -9.00
CA SER A 155 1.67 -30.75 -9.31
C SER A 155 2.34 -30.90 -10.69
N PRO A 156 3.39 -31.72 -10.83
CA PRO A 156 4.03 -31.97 -12.12
C PRO A 156 3.14 -32.75 -13.12
N LEU A 157 1.89 -33.09 -12.76
CA LEU A 157 1.01 -33.97 -13.53
C LEU A 157 -0.09 -33.25 -14.35
N LEU A 158 -0.08 -31.91 -14.42
CA LEU A 158 -1.07 -31.15 -15.18
C LEU A 158 -0.41 -30.07 -16.05
N TRP A 159 0.38 -30.52 -17.02
CA TRP A 159 0.67 -29.84 -18.29
C TRP A 159 0.79 -30.90 -19.38
#